data_AF-A0A6L8QBL2-F1
#
_entry.id   AF-A0A6L8QBL2-F1
#
_cell.length_a   1.000
_cell.length_b   1.000
_cell.length_c   1.000
_cell.angle_alpha   90.00
_cell.angle_beta   90.00
_cell.angle_gamma   90.00
#
_symmetry.space_group_name_H-M   'P 1'
#
loop_
_entity.id
_entity.type
_entity.pdbx_description
1 polymer ?
#
loop_
_entity_poly.entity_id
_entity_poly.type
_entity_poly.pdbx_seq_one_letter_code
_entity_poly.pdbx_strand_id
1 'polypeptide(L)'
;MNDFLTVIGAGLAGSEAAWQAAELGVQVVLYEMRPIVNNPVHKTDNCAELVCSNSLGSNQPYSAPFILKEELRTLNSIVIKSGDNNTVPAGSALAVDRNLFSQEITRKLLD
;
A
#
# COMPACT_ATOMS: atom_id res chain seq x y z
N MET A 1 -20.98 7.37 -20.38
CA MET A 1 -20.06 6.42 -19.74
C MET A 1 -19.01 7.28 -19.08
N ASN A 2 -18.65 7.01 -17.83
CA ASN A 2 -17.58 7.79 -17.19
C ASN A 2 -16.24 7.25 -17.67
N ASP A 3 -15.33 8.14 -18.08
CA ASP A 3 -14.01 7.79 -18.62
C ASP A 3 -12.96 7.59 -17.51
N PHE A 4 -13.36 7.04 -16.36
CA PHE A 4 -12.47 6.81 -15.22
C PHE A 4 -12.67 5.45 -14.56
N LEU A 5 -11.57 4.87 -14.04
CA LEU A 5 -11.59 3.68 -13.22
C LEU A 5 -11.98 4.05 -11.79
N THR A 6 -13.01 3.40 -11.26
CA THR A 6 -13.40 3.55 -9.85
C THR A 6 -12.74 2.47 -9.01
N VAL A 7 -12.03 2.87 -7.96
CA VAL A 7 -11.49 1.96 -6.93
C VAL A 7 -12.20 2.24 -5.61
N ILE A 8 -12.75 1.19 -4.98
CA ILE A 8 -13.50 1.30 -3.73
C ILE A 8 -12.68 0.70 -2.59
N GLY A 9 -12.29 1.54 -1.64
CA GLY A 9 -11.44 1.23 -0.49
C GLY A 9 -9.97 1.56 -0.75
N ALA A 10 -9.34 2.30 0.17
CA ALA A 10 -7.93 2.66 0.11
C ALA A 10 -7.09 1.84 1.10
N GLY A 11 -7.37 0.53 1.21
CA GLY A 11 -6.47 -0.43 1.85
C GLY A 11 -5.29 -0.79 0.95
N LEU A 12 -4.41 -1.71 1.38
CA LEU A 12 -3.22 -2.10 0.60
C LEU A 12 -3.51 -2.39 -0.88
N ALA A 13 -4.51 -3.23 -1.16
CA ALA A 13 -4.86 -3.62 -2.52
C ALA A 13 -5.47 -2.47 -3.34
N GLY A 14 -6.33 -1.65 -2.73
CA GLY A 14 -6.96 -0.53 -3.41
C GLY A 14 -5.98 0.60 -3.72
N SER A 15 -5.07 0.89 -2.79
CA SER A 15 -3.96 1.82 -3.01
C SER A 15 -3.03 1.36 -4.14
N GLU A 16 -2.67 0.08 -4.17
CA GLU A 16 -1.85 -0.48 -5.25
C GLU A 16 -2.59 -0.47 -6.59
N ALA A 17 -3.87 -0.85 -6.62
CA ALA A 17 -4.67 -0.84 -7.85
C ALA A 17 -4.85 0.57 -8.42
N ALA A 18 -5.12 1.56 -7.56
CA ALA A 18 -5.22 2.96 -7.96
C ALA A 18 -3.90 3.48 -8.54
N TRP A 19 -2.79 3.19 -7.85
CA TRP A 19 -1.45 3.56 -8.30
C TRP A 19 -1.10 2.96 -9.67
N GLN A 20 -1.27 1.65 -9.83
CA GLN A 20 -0.94 0.95 -11.08
C GLN A 20 -1.78 1.46 -12.26
N ALA A 21 -3.07 1.73 -12.05
CA ALA A 21 -3.92 2.29 -13.10
C ALA A 21 -3.51 3.73 -13.46
N ALA A 22 -3.19 4.56 -12.46
CA ALA A 22 -2.73 5.93 -12.69
C ALA A 22 -1.38 5.98 -13.42
N GLU A 23 -0.42 5.12 -13.06
CA GLU A 23 0.88 4.99 -13.75
C GLU A 23 0.74 4.59 -15.23
N LEU A 24 -0.36 3.92 -15.59
CA LEU A 24 -0.71 3.58 -16.97
C LEU A 24 -1.50 4.69 -17.69
N GLY A 25 -1.69 5.86 -17.06
CA GLY A 25 -2.41 7.00 -17.62
C GLY A 25 -3.94 6.91 -17.55
N VAL A 26 -4.49 5.97 -16.77
CA VAL A 26 -5.93 5.86 -16.55
C VAL A 26 -6.35 6.88 -15.50
N GLN A 27 -7.40 7.67 -15.77
CA GLN A 27 -8.00 8.52 -14.75
C GLN A 27 -8.65 7.64 -13.67
N VAL A 28 -8.22 7.80 -12.41
CA VAL A 28 -8.73 7.01 -11.28
C VAL A 28 -9.53 7.88 -10.32
N VAL A 29 -10.63 7.33 -9.81
CA VAL A 29 -11.33 7.87 -8.64
C VAL A 29 -11.26 6.83 -7.54
N LEU A 30 -10.48 7.12 -6.50
CA LEU A 30 -10.31 6.29 -5.32
C LEU A 30 -11.25 6.75 -4.21
N TYR A 31 -12.18 5.89 -3.80
CA TYR A 31 -13.08 6.14 -2.68
C TYR A 31 -12.57 5.47 -1.41
N GLU A 32 -12.51 6.23 -0.32
CA GLU A 32 -12.24 5.72 1.02
C GLU A 32 -13.30 6.29 1.97
N MET A 33 -13.84 5.44 2.84
CA MET A 33 -14.87 5.86 3.80
C MET A 33 -14.27 6.62 4.98
N ARG A 34 -13.00 6.35 5.31
CA ARG A 34 -12.24 7.06 6.34
C ARG A 34 -11.80 8.45 5.84
N PRO A 35 -11.78 9.48 6.70
CA PRO A 35 -12.07 9.44 8.14
C PRO A 35 -13.56 9.59 8.51
N ILE A 36 -14.48 9.74 7.54
CA ILE A 36 -15.89 10.02 7.81
C ILE A 36 -16.55 8.84 8.55
N VAL A 37 -16.28 7.62 8.10
CA VAL A 37 -16.73 6.37 8.74
C VAL A 37 -15.50 5.56 9.14
N ASN A 38 -15.14 5.62 10.42
CA ASN A 38 -14.07 4.82 10.99
C ASN A 38 -14.60 3.51 11.59
N ASN A 39 -13.70 2.55 11.77
CA ASN A 39 -13.97 1.36 12.57
C ASN A 39 -12.90 1.24 13.68
N PRO A 40 -13.10 0.37 14.69
CA PRO A 40 -12.21 0.31 15.85
C PRO A 40 -10.76 -0.10 15.56
N VAL A 41 -10.47 -0.66 14.38
CA VAL A 41 -9.14 -1.18 14.05
C VAL A 41 -8.26 -0.15 13.33
N HIS A 42 -8.85 0.81 12.62
CA HIS A 42 -8.11 1.91 12.00
C HIS A 42 -7.92 3.07 12.98
N LYS A 43 -6.74 3.64 12.99
CA LYS A 43 -6.32 4.73 13.87
C LYS A 43 -6.01 6.02 13.11
N THR A 44 -5.97 5.94 11.79
CA THR A 44 -5.62 7.06 10.92
C THR A 44 -6.58 7.15 9.74
N ASP A 45 -6.51 8.28 9.04
CA ASP A 45 -7.15 8.54 7.75
C ASP A 45 -6.25 8.13 6.57
N ASN A 46 -5.06 7.60 6.83
CA ASN A 46 -4.12 7.23 5.80
C ASN A 46 -4.59 6.02 4.97
N CYS A 47 -4.24 6.07 3.69
CA CYS A 47 -4.28 4.94 2.78
C CYS A 47 -3.32 3.82 3.25
N ALA A 48 -3.67 2.57 2.94
CA ALA A 48 -2.86 1.39 3.23
C ALA A 48 -2.43 1.21 4.71
N GLU A 49 -3.23 1.70 5.67
CA GLU A 49 -2.95 1.49 7.09
C GLU A 49 -2.84 0.00 7.47
N LEU A 50 -1.77 -0.36 8.17
CA LEU A 50 -1.56 -1.71 8.72
C LEU A 50 -2.18 -1.84 10.11
N VAL A 51 -3.34 -2.50 10.22
CA VAL A 51 -4.09 -2.59 11.48
C VAL A 51 -3.72 -3.78 12.39
N CYS A 52 -2.92 -4.73 11.89
CA CYS A 52 -2.49 -5.91 12.63
C CYS A 52 -0.96 -5.97 12.67
N SER A 53 -0.31 -6.92 12.01
CA SER A 53 1.15 -6.99 11.91
C SER A 53 1.71 -5.81 11.10
N ASN A 54 2.92 -5.35 11.43
CA ASN A 54 3.69 -4.40 10.61
C ASN A 54 4.65 -5.12 9.64
N SER A 55 4.54 -6.45 9.51
CA SER A 55 5.33 -7.23 8.56
C SER A 55 4.59 -7.43 7.24
N LEU A 56 5.30 -7.17 6.14
CA LEU A 56 4.93 -7.49 4.76
C LEU A 56 5.52 -8.85 4.32
N GLY A 57 5.71 -9.77 5.27
CA GLY A 57 6.21 -11.12 5.02
C GLY A 57 7.74 -11.24 4.90
N SER A 58 8.20 -12.48 4.71
CA SER A 58 9.63 -12.82 4.70
C SER A 58 10.39 -12.23 3.50
N ASN A 59 11.60 -11.77 3.75
CA ASN A 59 12.66 -11.43 2.78
C ASN A 59 13.65 -12.58 2.60
N GLN A 60 13.37 -13.77 3.13
CA GLN A 60 14.22 -14.93 2.89
C GLN A 60 14.14 -15.33 1.41
N PRO A 61 15.28 -15.43 0.71
CA PRO A 61 15.32 -15.77 -0.72
C PRO A 61 14.52 -17.03 -1.03
N TYR A 62 13.82 -17.01 -2.18
CA TYR A 62 12.99 -18.11 -2.70
C TYR A 62 11.74 -18.45 -1.88
N SER A 63 11.45 -17.74 -0.79
CA SER A 63 10.14 -17.84 -0.15
C SER A 63 9.05 -17.20 -1.01
N ALA A 64 7.80 -17.69 -0.93
CA ALA A 64 6.70 -17.12 -1.71
C ALA A 64 6.49 -15.60 -1.47
N PRO A 65 6.55 -15.08 -0.22
CA PRO A 65 6.47 -13.63 0.01
C PRO A 65 7.64 -12.87 -0.60
N PHE A 66 8.85 -13.43 -0.58
CA PHE A 66 10.02 -12.80 -1.19
C PHE A 66 9.84 -12.68 -2.71
N ILE A 67 9.47 -13.76 -3.38
CA ILE A 67 9.27 -13.77 -4.84
C ILE A 67 8.20 -12.74 -5.24
N LEU A 68 7.06 -12.73 -4.55
CA LEU A 68 6.01 -11.74 -4.82
C LEU A 68 6.49 -10.31 -4.66
N LYS A 69 7.34 -10.03 -3.66
CA LYS A 69 7.91 -8.69 -3.49
C LYS A 69 8.89 -8.31 -4.59
N GLU A 70 9.71 -9.24 -5.06
CA GLU A 70 10.61 -8.99 -6.20
C GLU A 70 9.82 -8.70 -7.50
N GLU A 71 8.72 -9.40 -7.73
CA GLU A 71 7.81 -9.10 -8.85
C GLU A 71 7.20 -7.70 -8.70
N LEU A 72 6.68 -7.38 -7.52
CA LEU A 72 6.09 -6.06 -7.24
C LEU A 72 7.12 -4.92 -7.33
N ARG A 73 8.38 -5.13 -6.95
CA ARG A 73 9.47 -4.16 -7.15
C ARG A 73 9.70 -3.87 -8.63
N THR A 74 9.67 -4.92 -9.46
CA THR A 74 9.80 -4.79 -10.92
C THR A 74 8.61 -4.05 -11.53
N LEU A 75 7.41 -4.22 -10.96
CA LEU A 75 6.19 -3.55 -11.38
C LEU A 75 5.98 -2.16 -10.76
N ASN A 76 7.05 -1.53 -10.24
CA ASN A 76 7.00 -0.21 -9.60
C ASN A 76 5.91 -0.08 -8.51
N SER A 77 5.74 -1.12 -7.68
CA SER A 77 4.72 -1.15 -6.64
C SER A 77 4.89 -0.02 -5.63
N ILE A 78 3.82 0.74 -5.39
CA ILE A 78 3.81 1.77 -4.35
C ILE A 78 3.91 1.14 -2.96
N VAL A 79 3.23 0.02 -2.72
CA VAL A 79 3.23 -0.69 -1.45
C VAL A 79 4.63 -1.19 -1.11
N ILE A 80 5.30 -1.89 -2.02
CA ILE A 80 6.62 -2.45 -1.71
C ILE A 80 7.69 -1.37 -1.67
N LYS A 81 7.66 -0.37 -2.56
CA LYS A 81 8.61 0.74 -2.53
C LYS A 81 8.50 1.56 -1.25
N SER A 82 7.28 1.86 -0.79
CA SER A 82 7.07 2.52 0.50
C SER A 82 7.39 1.61 1.68
N GLY A 83 7.23 0.29 1.54
CA GLY A 83 7.69 -0.67 2.52
C GLY A 83 9.21 -0.65 2.69
N ASP A 84 9.95 -0.71 1.58
CA ASP A 84 11.41 -0.68 1.56
C ASP A 84 11.95 0.61 2.20
N ASN A 85 11.36 1.77 1.86
CA ASN A 85 11.74 3.08 2.38
C ASN A 85 11.52 3.25 3.89
N ASN A 86 10.55 2.54 4.48
CA ASN A 86 10.14 2.70 5.88
C ASN A 86 10.44 1.45 6.71
N THR A 87 11.48 0.70 6.32
CA THR A 87 11.87 -0.56 6.98
C THR A 87 12.32 -0.36 8.43
N VAL A 88 11.92 -1.27 9.31
CA VAL A 88 12.43 -1.40 10.69
C VAL A 88 13.00 -2.81 10.93
N PRO A 89 13.93 -3.00 11.90
CA PRO A 89 14.52 -4.31 12.17
C PRO A 89 13.48 -5.38 12.55
N ALA A 90 13.43 -6.50 11.82
CA ALA A 90 12.49 -7.61 12.08
C ALA A 90 12.98 -8.99 11.61
N GLY A 91 14.26 -9.29 11.87
CA GLY A 91 14.86 -10.56 11.48
C GLY A 91 14.84 -10.75 9.97
N SER A 92 14.25 -11.84 9.48
CA SER A 92 14.15 -12.13 8.04
C SER A 92 12.95 -11.49 7.36
N ALA A 93 12.10 -10.73 8.05
CA ALA A 93 10.90 -10.13 7.45
C ALA A 93 11.15 -8.70 6.95
N LEU A 94 10.41 -8.30 5.91
CA LEU A 94 10.20 -6.88 5.64
C LEU A 94 9.17 -6.40 6.67
N ALA A 95 9.59 -5.64 7.66
CA ALA A 95 8.68 -4.96 8.59
C ALA A 95 8.89 -3.46 8.48
N VAL A 96 7.83 -2.70 8.75
CA VAL A 96 7.80 -1.27 8.50
C VAL A 96 7.38 -0.47 9.74
N ASP A 97 7.76 0.81 9.78
CA ASP A 97 7.04 1.77 10.61
C ASP A 97 5.66 2.00 9.99
N ARG A 98 4.59 1.60 10.70
CA ARG A 98 3.22 1.63 10.17
C ARG A 98 2.76 3.04 9.78
N ASN A 99 3.16 4.05 10.54
CA ASN A 99 2.70 5.41 10.33
C ASN A 99 3.42 6.03 9.15
N LEU A 100 4.76 5.93 9.12
CA LEU A 100 5.53 6.47 8.01
C LEU A 100 5.20 5.77 6.68
N PHE A 101 5.01 4.45 6.72
CA PHE A 101 4.58 3.65 5.57
C PHE A 101 3.25 4.14 4.96
N SER A 102 2.21 4.27 5.78
CA SER A 102 0.87 4.68 5.30
C SER A 102 0.81 6.15 4.90
N GLN A 103 1.57 7.02 5.59
CA GLN A 103 1.73 8.43 5.20
C GLN A 103 2.41 8.59 3.84
N GLU A 104 3.47 7.82 3.57
CA GLU A 104 4.16 7.88 2.28
C GLU A 104 3.26 7.44 1.12
N ILE A 105 2.49 6.36 1.31
CA ILE A 105 1.53 5.88 0.30
C ILE A 105 0.44 6.93 0.07
N THR A 106 -0.12 7.49 1.14
CA THR A 106 -1.16 8.52 1.05
C THR A 106 -0.67 9.74 0.28
N ARG A 107 0.53 10.24 0.60
CA ARG A 107 1.11 11.38 -0.11
C ARG A 107 1.26 11.10 -1.60
N LYS A 108 1.87 9.96 -1.97
CA LYS A 108 2.09 9.59 -3.37
C LYS A 108 0.80 9.40 -4.18
N LEU A 109 -0.29 8.97 -3.56
CA LEU A 109 -1.59 8.82 -4.23
C LEU A 109 -2.32 10.15 -4.44
N LEU A 110 -1.92 11.20 -3.71
CA LEU A 110 -2.53 12.53 -3.78
C LEU A 110 -1.68 13.53 -4.59
N ASP A 111 -0.44 13.16 -4.92
CA ASP A 111 0.47 13.91 -5.81
C ASP A 111 0.07 13.73 -7.29
#